data_AF-A0A855XV15-F1
#
_entry.id   AF-A0A855XV15-F1
#
_cell.length_a   1.000
_cell.length_b   1.000
_cell.length_c   1.000
_cell.angle_alpha   90.00
_cell.angle_beta   90.00
_cell.angle_gamma   90.00
#
_symmetry.space_group_name_H-M   'P 1'
#
loop_
_entity.id
_entity.type
_entity.pdbx_description
1 polymer ?
#
loop_
_entity_poly.entity_id
_entity_poly.type
_entity_poly.pdbx_seq_one_letter_code
_entity_poly.pdbx_strand_id
1 'polypeptide(L)'
;MFGRKHNQINWGLIAGAIELGETTAPAMVREAWEETGLIIEPEKVIRIYGGEEQRFTYSNGHQVEYLTIIFECSIKSGQLTSDNEEMKDLQFFPENELPPIANKYPDYIFTSN
;
A
#
# COMPACT_ATOMS: atom_id res chain seq x y z
N MET A 1 2.31 7.84 3.66
CA MET A 1 1.63 8.27 2.41
C MET A 1 0.47 7.35 2.17
N PHE A 2 -0.65 7.87 1.66
CA PHE A 2 -1.84 7.09 1.35
C PHE A 2 -2.34 7.43 -0.06
N GLY A 3 -2.94 6.44 -0.73
CA GLY A 3 -3.61 6.61 -2.00
C GLY A 3 -5.11 6.33 -1.89
N ARG A 4 -5.90 7.03 -2.70
CA ARG A 4 -7.34 6.79 -2.85
C ARG A 4 -7.66 6.53 -4.30
N LYS A 5 -8.28 5.39 -4.60
CA LYS A 5 -8.64 5.00 -5.98
C LYS A 5 -9.86 5.76 -6.51
N HIS A 6 -9.99 5.89 -7.83
CA HIS A 6 -11.05 6.67 -8.52
C HIS A 6 -12.49 6.44 -8.03
N ASN A 7 -12.82 5.22 -7.62
CA ASN A 7 -14.16 4.83 -7.18
C ASN A 7 -14.22 4.41 -5.71
N GLN A 8 -13.29 4.89 -4.89
CA GLN A 8 -13.22 4.56 -3.47
C GLN A 8 -13.33 5.82 -2.60
N ILE A 9 -14.01 5.67 -1.47
CA ILE A 9 -14.10 6.71 -0.43
C ILE A 9 -12.94 6.60 0.56
N ASN A 10 -12.49 5.37 0.82
CA ASN A 10 -11.47 5.06 1.79
C ASN A 10 -10.09 5.10 1.14
N TRP A 11 -9.12 5.50 1.94
CA TRP A 11 -7.71 5.54 1.59
C TRP A 11 -7.06 4.19 1.89
N GLY A 12 -5.96 3.90 1.22
CA GLY A 12 -5.14 2.71 1.42
C GLY A 12 -3.66 3.05 1.45
N LEU A 13 -2.88 2.12 1.99
CA LEU A 13 -1.45 2.09 1.73
C LEU A 13 -1.22 1.82 0.24
N ILE A 14 -0.09 2.32 -0.26
CA ILE A 14 0.44 1.92 -1.57
C ILE A 14 0.77 0.44 -1.50
N ALA A 15 0.17 -0.34 -2.38
CA ALA A 15 0.27 -1.79 -2.32
C ALA A 15 -0.23 -2.43 -3.61
N GLY A 16 0.47 -3.47 -4.04
CA GLY A 16 -0.01 -4.34 -5.11
C GLY A 16 0.56 -5.75 -5.01
N ALA A 17 0.35 -6.52 -6.08
CA ALA A 17 0.72 -7.92 -6.11
C ALA A 17 2.20 -8.08 -6.46
N ILE A 18 2.81 -9.16 -5.98
CA ILE A 18 4.14 -9.58 -6.44
C ILE A 18 3.96 -10.26 -7.79
N GLU A 19 4.66 -9.79 -8.82
CA GLU A 19 4.63 -10.43 -10.13
C GLU A 19 5.53 -11.67 -10.19
N LEU A 20 5.31 -12.50 -11.21
CA LEU A 20 6.10 -13.71 -11.40
C LEU A 20 7.58 -13.38 -11.61
N GLY A 21 8.43 -13.90 -10.71
CA GLY A 21 9.88 -13.70 -10.76
C GLY A 21 10.38 -12.53 -9.90
N GLU A 22 9.47 -11.75 -9.31
CA GLU A 22 9.85 -10.67 -8.39
C GLU A 22 10.16 -11.21 -6.98
N THR A 23 11.08 -10.53 -6.30
CA THR A 23 11.18 -10.61 -4.84
C THR A 23 10.35 -9.48 -4.21
N THR A 24 10.09 -9.57 -2.92
CA THR A 24 9.13 -8.70 -2.22
C THR A 24 9.52 -7.21 -2.24
N ALA A 25 10.79 -6.88 -2.04
CA ALA A 25 11.25 -5.50 -2.04
C ALA A 25 11.22 -4.85 -3.44
N PRO A 26 11.71 -5.48 -4.53
CA PRO A 26 11.50 -4.99 -5.89
C PRO A 26 10.03 -4.78 -6.27
N ALA A 27 9.14 -5.69 -5.89
CA ALA A 27 7.70 -5.51 -6.11
C ALA A 27 7.20 -4.23 -5.43
N MET A 28 7.56 -4.00 -4.16
CA MET A 28 7.19 -2.78 -3.44
C MET A 28 7.73 -1.50 -4.12
N VAL A 29 8.96 -1.54 -4.67
CA VAL A 29 9.54 -0.41 -5.40
C VAL A 29 8.79 -0.15 -6.71
N ARG A 30 8.46 -1.20 -7.48
CA ARG A 30 7.67 -1.10 -8.71
C ARG A 30 6.30 -0.50 -8.43
N GLU A 31 5.55 -1.09 -7.49
CA GLU A 31 4.20 -0.64 -7.13
C GLU A 31 4.20 0.82 -6.69
N ALA A 32 5.16 1.23 -5.86
CA ALA A 32 5.27 2.64 -5.45
C ALA A 32 5.52 3.57 -6.64
N TRP A 33 6.35 3.17 -7.59
CA TRP A 33 6.60 3.96 -8.78
C TRP A 33 5.39 4.03 -9.70
N GLU A 34 4.69 2.92 -9.94
CA GLU A 34 3.49 2.85 -10.79
C GLU A 34 2.33 3.67 -10.19
N GLU A 35 2.07 3.51 -8.90
CA GLU A 35 0.95 4.16 -8.23
C GLU A 35 1.20 5.64 -7.91
N THR A 36 2.47 6.07 -7.75
CA THR A 36 2.79 7.40 -7.20
C THR A 36 3.84 8.21 -7.95
N GLY A 37 4.59 7.59 -8.86
CA GLY A 37 5.76 8.19 -9.53
C GLY A 37 6.99 8.39 -8.64
N LEU A 38 6.96 7.91 -7.40
CA LEU A 38 8.08 8.00 -6.46
C LEU A 38 8.97 6.76 -6.55
N ILE A 39 10.29 6.99 -6.47
CA ILE A 39 11.25 5.93 -6.23
C ILE A 39 11.52 5.87 -4.73
N ILE A 40 11.33 4.69 -4.16
CA ILE A 40 11.50 4.43 -2.72
C ILE A 40 12.63 3.44 -2.46
N GLU A 41 13.12 3.44 -1.23
CA GLU A 41 14.03 2.43 -0.69
C GLU A 41 13.32 1.72 0.47
N PRO A 42 12.99 0.42 0.34
CA PRO A 42 12.47 -0.37 1.45
C PRO A 42 13.55 -0.57 2.51
N GLU A 43 13.27 -0.14 3.75
CA GLU A 43 14.26 -0.15 4.83
C GLU A 43 14.09 -1.37 5.74
N LYS A 44 12.85 -1.70 6.09
CA LYS A 44 12.54 -2.88 6.92
C LYS A 44 11.11 -3.37 6.71
N VAL A 45 10.90 -4.65 7.00
CA VAL A 45 9.56 -5.22 7.14
C VAL A 45 9.00 -4.84 8.51
N ILE A 46 7.90 -4.09 8.53
CA ILE A 46 7.19 -3.72 9.77
C ILE A 46 6.33 -4.89 10.24
N ARG A 47 5.65 -5.55 9.30
CA ARG A 47 4.71 -6.64 9.60
C ARG A 47 4.43 -7.53 8.40
N ILE A 48 4.06 -8.78 8.70
CA ILE A 48 3.48 -9.73 7.75
C ILE A 48 2.09 -10.12 8.28
N TYR A 49 1.07 -10.03 7.43
CA TYR A 49 -0.31 -10.45 7.71
C TYR A 49 -0.67 -11.66 6.86
N GLY A 50 -1.59 -12.48 7.37
CA GLY A 50 -2.23 -13.55 6.64
C GLY A 50 -3.46 -14.07 7.40
N GLY A 51 -4.06 -15.13 6.88
CA GLY A 51 -5.22 -15.79 7.48
C GLY A 51 -6.53 -15.03 7.25
N GLU A 52 -7.54 -15.34 8.06
CA GLU A 52 -8.92 -14.88 7.86
C GLU A 52 -9.06 -13.35 7.83
N GLU A 53 -8.22 -12.62 8.58
CA GLU A 53 -8.20 -11.15 8.59
C GLU A 53 -7.76 -10.54 7.24
N GLN A 54 -7.14 -11.34 6.36
CA GLN A 54 -6.73 -10.94 5.02
C GLN A 54 -7.53 -11.67 3.93
N ARG A 55 -8.69 -12.26 4.29
CA ARG A 55 -9.58 -12.92 3.35
C ARG A 55 -10.42 -11.90 2.59
N PHE A 56 -10.39 -11.99 1.27
CA PHE A 56 -11.26 -11.23 0.38
C PHE A 56 -12.16 -12.16 -0.42
N THR A 57 -13.45 -11.80 -0.53
CA THR A 57 -14.41 -12.51 -1.40
C THR A 57 -14.76 -11.60 -2.56
N TYR A 58 -14.37 -11.99 -3.77
CA TYR A 58 -14.73 -11.29 -5.00
C TYR A 58 -16.24 -11.38 -5.27
N SER A 59 -16.75 -10.48 -6.11
CA SER A 59 -18.19 -10.45 -6.47
C SER A 59 -18.70 -11.74 -7.12
N ASN A 60 -17.81 -12.52 -7.73
CA ASN A 60 -18.11 -13.84 -8.30
C ASN A 60 -18.08 -14.99 -7.27
N GLY A 61 -17.86 -14.69 -5.99
CA GLY A 61 -17.79 -15.66 -4.90
C GLY A 61 -16.42 -16.32 -4.71
N HIS A 62 -15.42 -16.01 -5.55
CA HIS A 62 -14.06 -16.51 -5.33
C HIS A 62 -13.48 -15.92 -4.05
N GLN A 63 -12.85 -16.77 -3.25
CA GLN A 63 -12.19 -16.35 -2.02
C GLN A 63 -10.69 -16.50 -2.16
N VAL A 64 -9.98 -15.49 -1.68
CA VAL A 64 -8.52 -15.47 -1.60
C VAL A 64 -8.12 -15.03 -0.21
N GLU A 65 -7.02 -15.58 0.30
CA GLU A 65 -6.34 -15.07 1.48
C GLU A 65 -5.01 -14.50 1.04
N TYR A 66 -4.81 -13.22 1.35
CA TYR A 66 -3.56 -12.54 1.00
C TYR A 66 -2.51 -12.75 2.10
N LEU A 67 -1.28 -13.00 1.68
CA LEU A 67 -0.10 -12.75 2.50
C LEU A 67 0.36 -11.32 2.20
N THR A 68 0.23 -10.42 3.17
CA THR A 68 0.57 -9.00 2.99
C THR A 68 1.81 -8.66 3.78
N ILE A 69 2.82 -8.07 3.13
CA ILE A 69 4.07 -7.64 3.76
C ILE A 69 4.09 -6.12 3.74
N ILE A 70 4.17 -5.50 4.91
CA ILE A 70 4.26 -4.04 5.05
C ILE A 70 5.72 -3.66 5.25
N PHE A 71 6.18 -2.74 4.42
CA PHE A 71 7.51 -2.14 4.50
C PHE A 71 7.45 -0.72 5.05
N GLU A 72 8.45 -0.36 5.85
CA GLU A 72 8.84 1.03 6.00
C GLU A 72 9.78 1.39 4.86
N CYS A 73 9.54 2.54 4.25
CA CYS A 73 10.26 2.97 3.07
C CYS A 73 10.61 4.46 3.17
N SER A 74 11.80 4.83 2.70
CA SER A 74 12.16 6.24 2.47
C SER A 74 12.03 6.61 1.00
N ILE A 75 11.70 7.86 0.73
CA ILE A 75 11.61 8.39 -0.64
C ILE A 75 13.02 8.81 -1.08
N LYS A 76 13.48 8.27 -2.21
CA LYS A 76 14.80 8.58 -2.77
C LYS A 76 14.72 9.67 -3.83
N SER A 77 13.71 9.61 -4.70
CA SER A 77 13.52 10.55 -5.80
C SER A 77 12.12 10.40 -6.41
N GLY A 78 11.87 11.14 -7.49
CA GLY A 78 10.60 11.12 -8.22
C GLY A 78 9.75 12.34 -7.90
N GLN A 79 8.61 12.41 -8.57
CA GLN A 79 7.62 13.45 -8.36
C GLN A 79 6.28 12.78 -8.13
N LEU A 80 5.60 13.20 -7.07
CA LEU A 80 4.28 12.66 -6.75
C LEU A 80 3.32 12.96 -7.89
N THR A 81 2.81 11.92 -8.53
CA THR A 81 1.81 11.99 -9.59
C THR A 81 0.72 10.97 -9.31
N SER A 82 -0.53 11.45 -9.29
CA SER A 82 -1.72 10.61 -9.25
C SER A 82 -2.37 10.50 -10.62
N ASP A 83 -1.68 10.92 -11.70
CA ASP A 83 -2.20 10.84 -13.06
C ASP A 83 -1.98 9.43 -13.64
N ASN A 84 -2.61 8.44 -13.02
CA ASN A 84 -2.68 7.07 -13.53
C ASN A 84 -4.11 6.55 -13.45
N GLU A 85 -4.36 5.38 -14.05
CA GLU A 85 -5.72 4.83 -14.14
C GLU A 85 -6.27 4.40 -12.76
N GLU A 86 -5.38 4.13 -11.80
CA GLU A 86 -5.71 3.50 -10.53
C GLU A 86 -6.03 4.50 -9.41
N MET A 87 -5.16 5.49 -9.23
CA MET A 87 -5.18 6.46 -8.14
C MET A 87 -5.87 7.75 -8.55
N LYS A 88 -6.76 8.24 -7.69
CA LYS A 88 -7.39 9.54 -7.81
C LYS A 88 -6.66 10.61 -7.04
N ASP A 89 -6.30 10.28 -5.80
CA ASP A 89 -5.62 11.18 -4.89
C ASP A 89 -4.45 10.46 -4.23
N LEU A 90 -3.37 11.20 -4.00
CA LEU A 90 -2.21 10.79 -3.22
C LEU A 90 -1.90 11.87 -2.20
N GLN A 91 -1.75 11.50 -0.93
CA GLN A 91 -1.52 12.47 0.13
C GLN A 91 -0.70 11.89 1.29
N PHE A 92 0.12 12.75 1.89
CA PHE A 92 0.75 12.49 3.19
C PHE A 92 -0.17 12.99 4.29
N PHE A 93 -0.40 12.12 5.28
CA PHE A 93 -1.15 12.44 6.48
C PHE A 93 -0.24 12.28 7.68
N PRO A 94 -0.29 13.18 8.67
CA PRO A 94 0.42 13.00 9.92
C PRO A 94 -0.22 11.87 10.74
N GLU A 95 0.55 11.27 11.64
CA GLU A 95 0.15 10.08 12.42
C GLU A 95 -1.14 10.29 13.23
N ASN A 96 -1.42 11.53 13.63
CA ASN A 96 -2.60 11.91 14.42
C ASN A 96 -3.80 12.36 13.57
N GLU A 97 -3.68 12.41 12.24
CA GLU A 97 -4.76 12.83 11.33
C GLU A 97 -4.87 11.86 10.14
N LEU A 98 -4.79 10.56 10.42
CA LEU A 98 -4.96 9.53 9.41
C LEU A 98 -6.35 9.62 8.76
N PRO A 99 -6.44 9.39 7.44
CA PRO A 99 -7.71 9.41 6.72
C PRO A 99 -8.54 8.17 7.08
N PRO A 100 -9.83 8.10 6.69
CA PRO A 100 -10.58 6.86 6.74
C PRO A 100 -9.90 5.79 5.85
N ILE A 101 -9.37 4.74 6.48
CA ILE A 101 -8.64 3.66 5.81
C ILE A 101 -9.53 2.45 5.55
N ALA A 102 -9.35 1.80 4.39
CA ALA A 102 -10.14 0.64 4.00
C ALA A 102 -9.81 -0.60 4.82
N ASN A 103 -8.51 -0.81 5.09
CA ASN A 103 -7.99 -1.93 5.86
C ASN A 103 -7.75 -1.50 7.30
N LYS A 104 -8.02 -2.41 8.24
CA LYS A 104 -7.67 -2.20 9.65
C LYS A 104 -6.21 -2.57 9.85
N TYR A 105 -5.40 -1.58 10.19
CA TYR A 105 -4.02 -1.77 10.60
C TYR A 105 -3.88 -1.41 12.08
N PRO A 106 -2.98 -2.07 12.82
CA PRO A 106 -2.63 -1.64 14.15
C PRO A 106 -1.79 -0.37 14.09
N ASP A 107 -2.09 0.60 14.96
CA ASP A 107 -1.57 1.97 14.90
C ASP A 107 -0.04 2.06 14.81
N TYR A 108 0.67 1.12 15.44
CA TYR A 108 2.14 1.13 15.49
C TYR A 108 2.81 0.99 14.10
N ILE A 109 2.09 0.56 13.06
CA ILE A 109 2.67 0.51 11.71
C ILE A 109 2.86 1.89 11.09
N PHE A 110 2.23 2.93 11.68
CA PHE A 110 2.31 4.30 11.21
C PHE A 110 3.25 5.17 12.03
N THR A 111 3.76 4.66 13.16
CA THR A 111 4.63 5.39 14.07
C THR A 111 6.09 5.04 13.82
N SER A 112 6.94 6.04 13.59
CA SER A 112 8.40 5.84 13.63
C SER A 112 8.89 5.85 15.09
N ASN A 113 9.53 4.76 15.53
CA ASN A 113 10.22 4.70 16.82
C ASN A 113 11.51 5.53 16.84
#